data_AF-A0A7W1TTC7-F1
#
_entry.id   AF-A0A7W1TTC7-F1
#
_cell.length_a   1.000
_cell.length_b   1.000
_cell.length_c   1.000
_cell.angle_alpha   90.00
_cell.angle_beta   90.00
_cell.angle_gamma   90.00
#
_symmetry.space_group_name_H-M   'P 1'
#
loop_
_entity.id
_entity.type
_entity.pdbx_description
1 polymer ?
#
loop_
_entity_poly.entity_id
_entity_poly.type
_entity_poly.pdbx_seq_one_letter_code
_entity_poly.pdbx_strand_id
1 'polypeptide(L)'
;MYEFAEYGDVVADVARELAARAAEAVAAGVARQAIVLDPGFGFAKRAEHSMTALARLAELHALGFPMLSGPSRKSFLQTGLGERAPGARIWGTAAAVTASVLAGAHIVRVHDVAQMVDVVRVADAILAAS
;
A
#
# COMPACT_ATOMS: atom_id res chain seq x y z
N MET A 1 -19.62 0.36 -5.19
CA MET A 1 -18.15 0.31 -4.97
C MET A 1 -17.67 1.30 -3.91
N TYR A 2 -18.21 2.51 -3.83
CA TYR A 2 -17.79 3.53 -2.84
C TYR A 2 -18.74 3.72 -1.65
N GLU A 3 -19.73 2.84 -1.50
CA GLU A 3 -20.75 2.92 -0.44
C GLU A 3 -20.12 2.93 0.97
N PHE A 4 -19.01 2.22 1.16
CA PHE A 4 -18.27 2.17 2.42
C PHE A 4 -17.02 3.07 2.43
N ALA A 5 -16.87 3.96 1.45
CA ALA A 5 -15.71 4.83 1.32
C ALA A 5 -15.95 6.17 2.03
N GLU A 6 -16.34 6.10 3.31
CA GLU A 6 -16.53 7.24 4.19
C GLU A 6 -15.47 7.19 5.29
N TYR A 7 -14.61 8.21 5.32
CA TYR A 7 -13.51 8.32 6.27
C TYR A 7 -13.45 9.73 6.81
N GLY A 8 -13.18 9.87 8.11
CA GLY A 8 -12.80 11.17 8.68
C GLY A 8 -11.33 11.45 8.39
N ASP A 9 -10.48 10.48 8.73
CA ASP A 9 -9.09 10.39 8.30
C ASP A 9 -8.82 8.94 7.88
N VAL A 10 -8.69 8.70 6.57
CA VAL A 10 -8.50 7.36 6.01
C VAL A 10 -7.32 6.61 6.64
N VAL A 11 -6.25 7.31 7.01
CA VAL A 11 -5.05 6.67 7.58
C VAL A 11 -5.31 6.27 9.01
N ALA A 12 -5.85 7.17 9.83
CA ALA A 12 -6.17 6.88 11.23
C ALA A 12 -7.24 5.78 11.36
N ASP A 13 -8.23 5.81 10.48
CA ASP A 13 -9.32 4.84 10.45
C ASP A 13 -8.82 3.45 10.03
N VAL A 14 -8.02 3.37 8.97
CA VAL A 14 -7.39 2.11 8.53
C VAL A 14 -6.40 1.57 9.57
N ALA A 15 -5.61 2.45 10.21
CA ALA A 15 -4.67 2.04 11.26
C ALA A 15 -5.40 1.38 12.43
N ARG A 16 -6.50 2.00 12.88
CA ARG A 16 -7.34 1.49 13.97
C ARG A 16 -7.95 0.14 13.62
N GLU A 17 -8.47 0.00 12.39
CA GLU A 17 -9.06 -1.26 11.92
C GLU A 17 -8.01 -2.38 11.85
N LEU A 18 -6.87 -2.12 11.21
CA LEU A 18 -5.79 -3.11 11.06
C LEU A 18 -5.20 -3.53 12.40
N ALA A 19 -5.00 -2.59 13.33
CA ALA A 19 -4.53 -2.89 14.68
C ALA A 19 -5.51 -3.80 15.43
N ALA A 20 -6.82 -3.52 15.34
CA ALA A 20 -7.85 -4.35 15.96
C ALA A 20 -7.87 -5.76 15.35
N ARG A 21 -7.83 -5.88 14.01
CA ARG A 21 -7.79 -7.19 13.33
C ARG A 21 -6.54 -8.00 13.69
N ALA A 22 -5.38 -7.34 13.78
CA ALA A 22 -4.14 -8.00 14.18
C ALA A 22 -4.22 -8.52 15.62
N ALA A 23 -4.78 -7.72 16.55
CA ALA A 23 -4.97 -8.13 17.94
C ALA A 23 -5.90 -9.34 18.06
N GLU A 24 -7.00 -9.35 17.30
CA GLU A 24 -7.92 -10.50 17.25
C GLU A 24 -7.26 -11.77 16.70
N ALA A 25 -6.47 -11.66 15.63
CA ALA A 25 -5.74 -12.80 15.07
C ALA A 25 -4.75 -13.38 16.08
N VAL A 26 -4.01 -12.52 16.80
CA VAL A 26 -3.09 -12.94 17.86
C VAL A 26 -3.84 -13.62 19.01
N ALA A 27 -4.98 -13.05 19.45
CA ALA A 27 -5.81 -13.65 20.49
C ALA A 27 -6.38 -15.03 20.08
N ALA A 28 -6.60 -15.23 18.78
CA ALA A 28 -7.02 -16.51 18.21
C ALA A 28 -5.86 -17.52 18.04
N GLY A 29 -4.64 -17.17 18.43
CA GLY A 29 -3.47 -18.06 18.39
C GLY A 29 -2.59 -17.93 17.13
N VAL A 30 -2.86 -16.96 16.25
CA VAL A 30 -1.96 -16.68 15.12
C VAL A 30 -0.68 -16.04 15.66
N ALA A 31 0.46 -16.65 15.35
CA ALA A 31 1.74 -16.10 15.75
C ALA A 31 1.94 -14.71 15.13
N ARG A 32 2.38 -13.73 15.93
CA ARG A 32 2.52 -12.33 15.49
C ARG A 32 3.39 -12.20 14.24
N GLN A 33 4.48 -12.96 14.16
CA GLN A 33 5.39 -12.98 13.01
C GLN A 33 4.79 -13.59 11.73
N ALA A 34 3.63 -14.24 11.82
CA ALA A 34 2.89 -14.75 10.67
C ALA A 34 1.85 -13.74 10.14
N ILE A 35 1.79 -12.53 10.70
CA ILE A 35 0.84 -11.48 10.32
C ILE A 35 1.54 -10.43 9.46
N VAL A 36 0.92 -10.10 8.33
CA VAL A 36 1.28 -8.99 7.45
C VAL A 36 0.07 -8.07 7.32
N LEU A 37 0.26 -6.77 7.35
CA LEU A 37 -0.81 -5.79 7.17
C LEU A 37 -0.82 -5.26 5.73
N ASP A 38 -2.02 -4.99 5.19
CA ASP A 38 -2.23 -4.36 3.88
C ASP A 38 -3.28 -3.24 4.03
N PRO A 39 -2.98 -1.98 3.64
CA PRO A 39 -3.94 -0.86 3.69
C PRO A 39 -5.10 -0.99 2.69
N GLY A 40 -5.02 -1.93 1.74
CA GLY A 40 -6.09 -2.24 0.81
C GLY A 40 -6.41 -1.08 -0.13
N PHE A 41 -5.43 -0.58 -0.89
CA PHE A 41 -5.66 0.51 -1.86
C PHE A 41 -6.80 0.16 -2.83
N GLY A 42 -7.73 1.08 -3.09
CA GLY A 42 -8.89 0.83 -3.96
C GLY A 42 -9.96 -0.13 -3.43
N PHE A 43 -9.82 -0.68 -2.21
CA PHE A 43 -10.88 -1.42 -1.52
C PHE A 43 -11.61 -0.47 -0.56
N ALA A 44 -12.91 -0.28 -0.78
CA ALA A 44 -13.72 0.70 -0.05
C ALA A 44 -13.08 2.11 0.02
N LYS A 45 -12.28 2.48 -0.98
CA LYS A 45 -11.53 3.75 -1.02
C LYS A 45 -11.73 4.43 -2.36
N ARG A 46 -11.97 5.75 -2.32
CA ARG A 46 -11.88 6.62 -3.51
C ARG A 46 -10.41 6.78 -3.92
N ALA A 47 -10.19 7.38 -5.08
CA ALA A 47 -8.83 7.61 -5.59
C ALA A 47 -8.02 8.47 -4.59
N GLU A 48 -8.61 9.55 -4.09
CA GLU A 48 -8.02 10.42 -3.06
C GLU A 48 -7.64 9.66 -1.79
N HIS A 49 -8.55 8.82 -1.26
CA HIS A 49 -8.28 7.98 -0.09
C HIS A 49 -7.09 7.05 -0.29
N SER A 50 -6.97 6.46 -1.49
CA SER A 50 -5.85 5.56 -1.81
C SER A 50 -4.54 6.32 -1.97
N MET A 51 -4.57 7.52 -2.56
CA MET A 51 -3.41 8.40 -2.68
C MET A 51 -2.94 8.87 -1.29
N THR A 52 -3.85 9.31 -0.43
CA THR A 52 -3.53 9.71 0.96
C THR A 52 -2.95 8.55 1.76
N ALA A 53 -3.55 7.36 1.67
CA ALA A 53 -3.04 6.18 2.36
C ALA A 53 -1.63 5.77 1.89
N LEU A 54 -1.32 5.93 0.59
CA LEU A 54 0.03 5.68 0.08
C LEU A 54 1.01 6.77 0.54
N ALA A 55 0.61 8.05 0.51
CA ALA A 55 1.45 9.17 0.93
C ALA A 55 1.82 9.09 2.42
N ARG A 56 0.94 8.53 3.25
CA ARG A 56 1.10 8.39 4.70
C ARG A 56 1.33 6.93 5.12
N LEU A 57 1.87 6.09 4.23
CA LEU A 57 2.07 4.67 4.49
C LEU A 57 2.99 4.41 5.70
N ALA A 58 3.94 5.31 5.98
CA ALA A 58 4.83 5.23 7.12
C ALA A 58 4.08 5.24 8.48
N GLU A 59 2.95 5.95 8.58
CA GLU A 59 2.11 5.95 9.79
C GLU A 59 1.46 4.58 10.02
N LEU A 60 1.12 3.87 8.94
CA LEU A 60 0.59 2.50 9.03
C LEU A 60 1.71 1.49 9.35
N HIS A 61 2.91 1.70 8.81
CA HIS A 61 4.08 0.89 9.14
C HIS A 61 4.43 0.97 10.65
N ALA A 62 4.18 2.11 11.29
CA ALA A 62 4.40 2.31 12.73
C ALA A 62 3.58 1.36 13.64
N LEU A 63 2.59 0.62 13.10
CA LEU A 63 1.91 -0.46 13.81
C LEU A 63 2.84 -1.65 14.15
N GLY A 64 4.05 -1.69 13.59
CA GLY A 64 5.10 -2.65 13.94
C GLY A 64 4.92 -4.04 13.32
N PHE A 65 4.10 -4.16 12.28
CA PHE A 65 3.95 -5.38 11.49
C PHE A 65 4.59 -5.20 10.11
N PRO A 66 5.05 -6.29 9.47
CA PRO A 66 5.42 -6.25 8.06
C PRO A 66 4.27 -5.68 7.22
N MET A 67 4.60 -4.81 6.28
CA MET A 67 3.61 -4.09 5.47
C MET A 67 3.65 -4.57 4.02
N LEU A 68 2.49 -4.93 3.47
CA LEU A 68 2.28 -5.22 2.07
C LEU A 68 1.68 -4.00 1.37
N SER A 69 2.18 -3.67 0.19
CA SER A 69 1.66 -2.60 -0.67
C SER A 69 1.27 -3.16 -2.05
N GLY A 70 0.02 -2.95 -2.46
CA GLY A 70 -0.49 -3.43 -3.75
C GLY A 70 -1.05 -2.32 -4.64
N PRO A 71 -0.24 -1.42 -5.22
CA PRO A 71 -0.72 -0.33 -6.09
C PRO A 71 -0.90 -0.75 -7.55
N SER A 72 -0.38 -1.91 -7.95
CA SER A 72 -0.18 -2.30 -9.35
C SER A 72 -1.45 -2.23 -10.19
N ARG A 73 -1.38 -1.42 -11.26
CA ARG A 73 -2.44 -1.19 -12.26
C ARG A 73 -3.76 -0.67 -11.69
N LYS A 74 -3.83 -0.25 -10.43
CA LYS A 74 -5.08 0.21 -9.81
C LYS A 74 -5.57 1.55 -10.40
N SER A 75 -6.88 1.77 -10.31
CA SER A 75 -7.55 2.96 -10.89
C SER A 75 -7.15 4.26 -10.24
N PHE A 76 -6.80 4.27 -8.94
CA PHE A 76 -6.39 5.50 -8.26
C PHE A 76 -5.15 6.16 -8.87
N LEU A 77 -4.32 5.41 -9.60
CA LEU A 77 -3.17 5.96 -10.34
C LEU A 77 -3.58 6.91 -11.47
N GLN A 78 -4.83 6.83 -11.94
CA GLN A 78 -5.36 7.76 -12.94
C GLN A 78 -5.42 9.21 -12.44
N THR A 79 -5.42 9.44 -11.11
CA THR A 79 -5.29 10.80 -10.53
C THR A 79 -4.03 11.53 -11.03
N GLY A 80 -2.91 10.80 -11.21
CA GLY A 80 -1.68 11.37 -11.77
C GLY A 80 -1.48 11.09 -13.27
N LEU A 81 -2.05 10.01 -13.80
CA LEU A 81 -1.81 9.54 -15.16
C LEU A 81 -2.83 10.03 -16.21
N GLY A 82 -3.98 10.53 -15.76
CA GLY A 82 -5.19 10.63 -16.58
C GLY A 82 -5.81 9.26 -16.85
N GLU A 83 -6.84 9.24 -17.70
CA GLU A 83 -7.52 8.00 -18.09
C GLU A 83 -6.59 7.10 -18.91
N ARG A 84 -6.23 5.96 -18.32
CA ARG A 84 -5.46 4.90 -18.97
C ARG A 84 -6.02 3.53 -18.64
N ALA A 85 -5.97 2.60 -19.60
CA ALA A 85 -6.28 1.20 -19.36
C ALA A 85 -5.31 0.58 -18.33
N PRO A 86 -5.70 -0.45 -17.56
CA PRO A 86 -4.85 -1.04 -16.51
C PRO A 86 -3.44 -1.43 -16.98
N GLY A 87 -3.30 -2.04 -18.17
CA GLY A 87 -2.00 -2.41 -18.73
C GLY A 87 -1.09 -1.24 -19.11
N ALA A 88 -1.67 -0.03 -19.31
CA ALA A 88 -0.93 1.18 -19.66
C ALA A 88 -0.50 2.02 -18.43
N ARG A 89 -0.59 1.45 -17.22
CA ARG A 89 -0.27 2.13 -15.94
C ARG A 89 1.06 1.68 -15.34
N ILE A 90 1.93 1.03 -16.10
CA ILE A 90 3.19 0.46 -15.59
C ILE A 90 4.09 1.52 -14.92
N TRP A 91 4.25 2.70 -15.52
CA TRP A 91 5.09 3.75 -14.96
C TRP A 91 4.49 4.41 -13.72
N GLY A 92 3.15 4.57 -13.66
CA GLY A 92 2.51 4.99 -12.42
C GLY A 92 2.58 3.92 -11.33
N THR A 93 2.58 2.64 -11.71
CA THR A 93 2.83 1.54 -10.78
C THR A 93 4.25 1.60 -10.24
N ALA A 94 5.25 1.81 -11.10
CA ALA A 94 6.65 1.97 -10.69
C ALA A 94 6.79 3.10 -9.67
N ALA A 95 6.23 4.29 -9.96
CA ALA A 95 6.25 5.41 -9.04
C ALA A 95 5.62 5.08 -7.67
N ALA A 96 4.45 4.43 -7.67
CA ALA A 96 3.78 4.05 -6.44
C ALA A 96 4.52 2.94 -5.66
N VAL A 97 5.18 2.01 -6.36
CA VAL A 97 6.03 0.98 -5.76
C VAL A 97 7.25 1.62 -5.11
N THR A 98 7.97 2.52 -5.78
CA THR A 98 9.08 3.27 -5.20
C THR A 98 8.65 4.01 -3.95
N ALA A 99 7.54 4.75 -4.00
CA ALA A 99 7.00 5.46 -2.83
C ALA A 99 6.67 4.50 -1.68
N SER A 100 6.13 3.32 -1.99
CA SER A 100 5.81 2.30 -0.98
C SER A 100 7.05 1.78 -0.26
N VAL A 101 8.10 1.45 -1.02
CA VAL A 101 9.38 0.96 -0.48
C VAL A 101 10.02 2.01 0.43
N LEU A 102 10.13 3.24 -0.07
CA LEU A 102 10.71 4.35 0.72
C LEU A 102 9.90 4.68 1.97
N ALA A 103 8.61 4.36 1.99
CA ALA A 103 7.73 4.52 3.16
C ALA A 103 7.67 3.29 4.09
N GLY A 104 8.49 2.26 3.86
CA GLY A 104 8.61 1.10 4.76
C GLY A 104 7.79 -0.14 4.37
N ALA A 105 7.28 -0.24 3.14
CA ALA A 105 6.67 -1.48 2.67
C ALA A 105 7.71 -2.60 2.57
N HIS A 106 7.37 -3.78 3.10
CA HIS A 106 8.24 -4.97 3.10
C HIS A 106 7.94 -5.88 1.90
N ILE A 107 6.69 -5.83 1.41
CA ILE A 107 6.21 -6.65 0.31
C ILE A 107 5.48 -5.75 -0.68
N VAL A 108 5.77 -5.88 -1.97
CA VAL A 108 4.99 -5.23 -3.04
C VAL A 108 4.27 -6.28 -3.89
N ARG A 109 2.96 -6.12 -4.06
CA ARG A 109 2.13 -7.00 -4.90
C ARG A 109 1.92 -6.39 -6.28
N VAL A 110 2.49 -7.03 -7.31
CA VAL A 110 2.56 -6.50 -8.67
C VAL A 110 2.18 -7.53 -9.74
N HIS A 111 1.72 -7.05 -10.89
CA HIS A 111 1.49 -7.90 -12.08
C HIS A 111 2.76 -8.04 -12.94
N ASP A 112 3.51 -6.95 -13.09
CA ASP A 112 4.67 -6.83 -13.97
C ASP A 112 5.97 -7.09 -13.19
N VAL A 113 6.20 -8.35 -12.78
CA VAL A 113 7.26 -8.71 -11.82
C VAL A 113 8.66 -8.31 -12.28
N ALA A 114 9.03 -8.66 -13.52
CA ALA A 114 10.39 -8.43 -14.02
C ALA A 114 10.78 -6.94 -13.94
N GLN A 115 9.88 -6.05 -14.37
CA GLN A 115 10.10 -4.61 -14.35
C GLN A 115 10.10 -4.05 -12.92
N MET A 116 9.24 -4.57 -12.04
CA MET A 116 9.14 -4.06 -10.67
C MET A 116 10.29 -4.53 -9.77
N VAL A 117 10.96 -5.64 -10.09
CA VAL A 117 12.21 -6.03 -9.41
C VAL A 117 13.28 -4.95 -9.58
N ASP A 118 13.45 -4.42 -10.78
CA ASP A 118 14.44 -3.35 -11.02
C ASP A 118 14.08 -2.07 -10.24
N VAL A 119 12.79 -1.71 -10.23
CA VAL A 119 12.28 -0.56 -9.47
C VAL A 119 12.55 -0.71 -7.97
N VAL A 120 12.25 -1.88 -7.40
CA VAL A 120 12.48 -2.15 -5.97
C VAL A 120 13.98 -2.12 -5.64
N ARG A 121 14.83 -2.75 -6.46
CA ARG A 121 16.30 -2.76 -6.23
C ARG A 121 16.88 -1.35 -6.19
N VAL A 122 16.44 -0.46 -7.09
CA VAL A 122 16.87 0.93 -7.09
C VAL A 122 16.31 1.68 -5.88
N ALA A 123 15.03 1.47 -5.53
CA ALA A 123 14.42 2.09 -4.36
C ALA A 123 15.13 1.67 -3.04
N ASP A 124 15.48 0.39 -2.90
CA ASP A 124 16.26 -0.12 -1.77
C ASP A 124 17.65 0.51 -1.71
N ALA A 125 18.33 0.65 -2.85
CA ALA A 125 19.64 1.31 -2.90
C ALA A 125 19.56 2.79 -2.50
N ILE A 126 18.47 3.49 -2.86
CA ILE A 126 18.21 4.86 -2.41
C ILE A 126 17.99 4.90 -0.89
N LEU A 127 17.14 4.00 -0.37
CA LEU A 127 16.84 3.92 1.06
C LEU A 127 18.08 3.60 1.91
N ALA A 128 18.99 2.78 1.40
CA ALA A 128 20.25 2.47 2.08
C ALA A 128 21.25 3.63 2.10
N ALA A 129 21.02 4.68 1.29
CA ALA A 129 21.90 5.85 1.17
C ALA A 129 21.38 7.09 1.92
N SER A 130 20.21 7.00 2.56
CA SER A 130 19.58 8.10 3.32
C SER A 130 19.82 8.04 4.82
#